data_AF-A0A7Y0CPQ0-F1
#
_entry.id   AF-A0A7Y0CPQ0-F1
#
_cell.length_a   1.000
_cell.length_b   1.000
_cell.length_c   1.000
_cell.angle_alpha   90.00
_cell.angle_beta   90.00
_cell.angle_gamma   90.00
#
_symmetry.space_group_name_H-M   'P 1'
#
loop_
_entity.id
_entity.type
_entity.pdbx_description
1 polymer ?
#
loop_
_entity_poly.entity_id
_entity_poly.type
_entity_poly.pdbx_seq_one_letter_code
_entity_poly.pdbx_strand_id
1 'polypeptide(L)'
;MPSSTTTRKHESSVGSGLWKRWRGYLARWLLFGGIVGMFQPIEDDLDNFGLQKLYQALFGLFFGAVCAVVFTLAENTLNVQRTKWKSWLIVISTWLAVKLVFIGAMAVAGESRP
;
A
#
# COMPACT_ATOMS: atom_id res chain seq x y z
N MET A 1 -32.87 15.64 43.92
CA MET A 1 -31.81 16.26 43.08
C MET A 1 -31.66 15.40 41.84
N PRO A 2 -32.02 15.86 40.64
CA PRO A 2 -31.75 15.07 39.43
C PRO A 2 -30.27 15.19 39.06
N SER A 3 -29.58 14.05 39.04
CA SER A 3 -28.21 13.94 38.55
C SER A 3 -28.13 14.33 37.09
N SER A 4 -27.37 15.38 36.79
CA SER A 4 -26.99 15.76 35.44
C SER A 4 -26.04 14.70 34.86
N THR A 5 -26.55 13.78 34.06
CA THR A 5 -25.73 12.86 33.27
C THR A 5 -24.99 13.65 32.21
N THR A 6 -23.74 14.02 32.49
CA THR A 6 -22.82 14.61 31.51
C THR A 6 -22.49 13.56 30.45
N THR A 7 -23.25 13.54 29.36
CA THR A 7 -22.91 12.81 28.14
C THR A 7 -21.64 13.42 27.56
N ARG A 8 -20.48 12.83 27.90
CA ARG A 8 -19.21 13.13 27.26
C ARG A 8 -19.33 12.74 25.79
N LYS A 9 -19.70 13.71 24.94
CA LYS A 9 -19.56 13.63 23.48
C LYS A 9 -18.07 13.43 23.16
N HIS A 10 -17.62 12.18 23.11
CA HIS A 10 -16.38 11.84 22.44
C HIS A 10 -16.68 11.64 20.96
N GLU A 11 -17.23 12.67 20.30
CA GLU A 11 -17.26 12.76 18.85
C GLU A 11 -15.81 12.92 18.39
N SER A 12 -15.12 11.79 18.22
CA SER A 12 -13.88 11.80 17.47
C SER A 12 -14.27 12.15 16.05
N SER A 13 -14.01 13.41 15.69
CA SER A 13 -13.93 13.90 14.32
C SER A 13 -12.85 13.10 13.56
N VAL A 14 -13.13 11.82 13.27
CA VAL A 14 -12.35 11.03 12.33
C VAL A 14 -12.85 11.45 10.95
N GLY A 15 -12.21 12.50 10.45
CA GLY A 15 -12.60 13.31 9.30
C GLY A 15 -13.25 12.55 8.14
N SER A 16 -14.31 13.16 7.62
CA SER A 16 -15.02 12.79 6.39
C SER A 16 -14.19 13.15 5.15
N GLY A 17 -13.01 12.53 5.00
CA GLY A 17 -12.10 12.80 3.90
C GLY A 17 -11.65 11.54 3.17
N LEU A 18 -11.22 11.71 1.92
CA LEU A 18 -10.67 10.65 1.05
C LEU A 18 -9.45 9.92 1.65
N TRP A 19 -8.85 10.47 2.71
CA TRP A 19 -7.71 9.91 3.43
C TRP A 19 -8.09 9.29 4.79
N LYS A 20 -9.38 9.01 5.01
CA LYS A 20 -9.86 8.35 6.22
C LYS A 20 -9.20 6.98 6.36
N ARG A 21 -8.51 6.77 7.49
CA ARG A 21 -7.78 5.53 7.83
C ARG A 21 -6.62 5.18 6.88
N TRP A 22 -6.15 6.12 6.05
CA TRP A 22 -5.05 5.87 5.12
C TRP A 22 -3.80 5.34 5.81
N ARG A 23 -3.50 5.81 7.04
CA ARG A 23 -2.38 5.32 7.86
C ARG A 23 -2.41 3.81 8.05
N GLY A 24 -3.61 3.24 8.22
CA GLY A 24 -3.78 1.79 8.37
C GLY A 24 -3.64 1.02 7.07
N TYR A 25 -4.00 1.62 5.93
CA TYR A 25 -3.77 1.03 4.61
C TYR A 25 -2.29 1.11 4.25
N LEU A 26 -1.66 2.28 4.46
CA LEU A 26 -0.24 2.50 4.29
C LEU A 26 0.57 1.47 5.08
N ALA A 27 0.34 1.32 6.37
CA ALA A 27 1.09 0.36 7.18
C ALA A 27 0.98 -1.07 6.64
N ARG A 28 -0.21 -1.51 6.23
CA ARG A 28 -0.43 -2.85 5.66
C ARG A 28 0.30 -3.04 4.34
N TRP A 29 0.23 -2.05 3.46
CA TRP A 29 0.88 -2.10 2.16
C TRP A 29 2.40 -1.96 2.24
N LEU A 30 2.93 -1.16 3.19
CA LEU A 30 4.36 -1.10 3.47
C LEU A 30 4.88 -2.44 4.01
N LEU A 31 4.15 -3.07 4.94
CA LEU A 31 4.51 -4.41 5.43
C LEU A 31 4.49 -5.42 4.28
N PHE A 32 3.43 -5.45 3.49
CA PHE A 32 3.31 -6.35 2.35
C PHE A 32 4.45 -6.13 1.33
N GLY A 33 4.67 -4.88 0.92
CA GLY A 33 5.72 -4.52 -0.03
C GLY A 33 7.12 -4.83 0.50
N GLY A 34 7.39 -4.50 1.77
CA GLY A 34 8.67 -4.80 2.41
C GLY A 34 8.95 -6.30 2.50
N ILE A 35 7.96 -7.11 2.89
CA ILE A 35 8.08 -8.57 2.91
C ILE A 35 8.36 -9.08 1.48
N VAL A 36 7.52 -8.74 0.51
CA VAL A 36 7.67 -9.21 -0.87
C VAL A 36 9.02 -8.80 -1.47
N GLY A 37 9.49 -7.58 -1.21
CA GLY A 37 10.80 -7.11 -1.63
C GLY A 37 11.93 -7.94 -1.02
N MET A 38 11.88 -8.21 0.28
CA MET A 38 12.91 -9.00 0.98
C MET A 38 13.06 -10.44 0.45
N PHE A 39 11.94 -11.02 -0.01
CA PHE A 39 11.89 -12.38 -0.59
C PHE A 39 12.19 -12.42 -2.09
N GLN A 40 12.59 -11.32 -2.73
CA GLN A 40 13.07 -11.39 -4.11
C GLN A 40 14.42 -12.14 -4.19
N PRO A 41 14.60 -13.03 -5.18
CA PRO A 41 15.88 -13.70 -5.39
C PRO A 41 16.97 -12.70 -5.78
N ILE A 42 18.20 -12.99 -5.39
CA ILE A 42 19.41 -12.28 -5.85
C ILE A 42 20.14 -13.29 -6.73
N GLU A 43 20.32 -12.97 -8.01
CA GLU A 43 20.87 -13.90 -9.00
C GLU A 43 22.37 -13.71 -9.24
N ASP A 44 22.91 -12.50 -9.05
CA ASP A 44 24.16 -12.14 -9.73
C ASP A 44 25.39 -11.88 -8.83
N ASP A 45 25.25 -11.50 -7.54
CA ASP A 45 26.43 -11.04 -6.79
C ASP A 45 26.32 -11.17 -5.26
N LEU A 46 27.15 -12.03 -4.67
CA LEU A 46 27.23 -12.25 -3.21
C LEU A 46 28.11 -11.20 -2.51
N ASP A 47 29.02 -10.54 -3.23
CA ASP A 47 30.00 -9.61 -2.63
C ASP A 47 29.30 -8.35 -2.06
N ASN A 48 28.11 -8.03 -2.56
CA ASN A 48 27.29 -6.90 -2.11
C ASN A 48 25.90 -7.32 -1.60
N PHE A 49 25.76 -8.57 -1.14
CA PHE A 49 24.47 -9.16 -0.75
C PHE A 49 23.66 -8.27 0.21
N GLY A 50 24.30 -7.70 1.24
CA GLY A 50 23.63 -6.84 2.22
C GLY A 50 23.06 -5.56 1.60
N LEU A 51 23.82 -4.91 0.72
CA LEU A 51 23.39 -3.70 0.03
C LEU A 51 22.26 -4.01 -0.96
N GLN A 52 22.34 -5.13 -1.68
CA GLN A 52 21.29 -5.56 -2.60
C GLN A 52 20.00 -5.92 -1.84
N LYS A 53 20.08 -6.59 -0.69
CA LYS A 53 18.91 -6.84 0.17
C LYS A 53 18.29 -5.56 0.69
N LEU A 54 19.11 -4.57 1.05
CA LEU A 54 18.61 -3.25 1.43
C LEU A 54 17.87 -2.57 0.27
N TYR A 55 18.44 -2.59 -0.94
CA TYR A 55 17.76 -2.07 -2.14
C TYR A 55 16.45 -2.80 -2.42
N GLN A 56 16.43 -4.13 -2.36
CA GLN A 56 15.22 -4.94 -2.54
C GLN A 56 14.14 -4.58 -1.50
N ALA A 57 14.52 -4.41 -0.23
CA ALA A 57 13.60 -3.98 0.82
C ALA A 57 13.07 -2.56 0.57
N LEU A 58 13.94 -1.60 0.22
CA LEU A 58 13.54 -0.22 -0.09
C LEU A 58 12.62 -0.15 -1.32
N PHE A 59 12.91 -0.93 -2.36
CA PHE A 59 12.10 -1.00 -3.56
C PHE A 59 10.73 -1.64 -3.27
N GLY A 60 10.71 -2.69 -2.44
CA GLY A 60 9.49 -3.28 -1.91
C GLY A 60 8.64 -2.30 -1.09
N LEU A 61 9.27 -1.49 -0.22
CA LEU A 61 8.59 -0.44 0.53
C LEU A 61 8.02 0.65 -0.39
N PHE A 62 8.77 1.07 -1.40
CA PHE A 62 8.30 2.02 -2.40
C PHE A 62 7.08 1.48 -3.17
N PHE A 63 7.15 0.23 -3.62
CA PHE A 63 6.01 -0.47 -4.24
C PHE A 63 4.78 -0.50 -3.30
N GLY A 64 4.99 -0.83 -2.02
CA GLY A 64 3.96 -0.78 -1.00
C GLY A 64 3.34 0.60 -0.83
N ALA A 65 4.16 1.66 -0.81
CA ALA A 65 3.68 3.04 -0.71
C ALA A 65 2.78 3.43 -1.90
N VAL A 66 3.18 3.09 -3.12
CA VAL A 66 2.37 3.34 -4.33
C VAL A 66 1.04 2.59 -4.26
N CYS A 67 1.06 1.30 -3.88
CA CYS A 67 -0.16 0.52 -3.70
C CYS A 67 -1.08 1.12 -2.62
N ALA A 68 -0.53 1.64 -1.53
CA ALA A 68 -1.31 2.27 -0.48
C ALA A 68 -2.10 3.49 -0.99
N VAL A 69 -1.47 4.32 -1.82
CA VAL A 69 -2.11 5.49 -2.42
C VAL A 69 -3.23 5.05 -3.37
N VAL A 70 -2.92 4.19 -4.34
CA VAL A 70 -3.91 3.71 -5.33
C VAL A 70 -5.08 3.01 -4.65
N PHE A 71 -4.81 2.15 -3.66
CA PHE A 71 -5.83 1.45 -2.89
C PHE A 71 -6.70 2.43 -2.10
N THR A 72 -6.10 3.42 -1.45
CA THR A 72 -6.86 4.41 -0.65
C THR A 72 -7.80 5.21 -1.55
N LEU A 73 -7.35 5.61 -2.74
CA LEU A 73 -8.19 6.27 -3.73
C LEU A 73 -9.32 5.36 -4.21
N ALA A 74 -8.99 4.14 -4.65
CA ALA A 74 -9.96 3.20 -5.20
C ALA A 74 -11.00 2.74 -4.17
N GLU A 75 -10.58 2.40 -2.95
CA GLU A 75 -11.50 1.95 -1.89
C GLU A 75 -12.46 3.07 -1.47
N ASN A 76 -11.98 4.31 -1.36
CA ASN A 76 -12.82 5.44 -0.94
C ASN A 76 -13.69 6.02 -2.07
N THR A 77 -13.40 5.70 -3.34
CA THR A 77 -14.22 6.13 -4.50
C THR A 77 -15.22 5.06 -4.93
N LEU A 78 -14.78 3.80 -5.05
CA LEU A 78 -15.57 2.71 -5.63
C LEU A 78 -16.36 1.91 -4.57
N ASN A 79 -15.95 1.97 -3.30
CA ASN A 79 -16.51 1.15 -2.24
C ASN A 79 -16.89 1.96 -0.99
N VAL A 80 -17.65 3.04 -1.19
CA VAL A 80 -18.17 3.89 -0.10
C VAL A 80 -18.96 3.07 0.94
N GLN A 81 -19.73 2.07 0.47
CA GLN A 81 -20.50 1.15 1.32
C GLN A 81 -19.64 0.08 2.03
N ARG A 82 -18.33 0.01 1.73
CA ARG A 82 -17.35 -0.90 2.37
C ARG A 82 -17.75 -2.38 2.32
N THR A 83 -18.25 -2.82 1.18
CA THR A 83 -18.59 -4.22 0.94
C THR A 83 -17.30 -5.05 0.88
N LYS A 84 -17.18 -6.09 1.72
CA LYS A 84 -15.94 -6.89 1.87
C LYS A 84 -15.44 -7.49 0.56
N TRP A 85 -16.33 -8.03 -0.28
CA TRP A 85 -15.94 -8.63 -1.56
C TRP A 85 -15.37 -7.59 -2.53
N LYS A 86 -15.96 -6.38 -2.57
CA LYS A 86 -15.43 -5.26 -3.36
C LYS A 86 -14.06 -4.81 -2.86
N SER A 87 -13.86 -4.71 -1.55
CA SER A 87 -12.55 -4.38 -0.99
C SER A 87 -11.49 -5.40 -1.40
N TRP A 88 -11.80 -6.71 -1.36
CA TRP A 88 -10.87 -7.74 -1.81
C TRP A 88 -10.54 -7.63 -3.30
N LEU A 89 -11.55 -7.37 -4.15
CA LEU A 89 -11.32 -7.11 -5.57
C LEU A 89 -10.43 -5.88 -5.79
N ILE A 90 -10.65 -4.80 -5.04
CA ILE A 90 -9.85 -3.57 -5.15
C ILE A 90 -8.41 -3.82 -4.67
N VAL A 91 -8.20 -4.60 -3.60
CA VAL A 91 -6.86 -5.01 -3.15
C VAL A 91 -6.12 -5.75 -4.27
N ILE A 92 -6.74 -6.81 -4.82
CA ILE A 92 -6.12 -7.65 -5.85
C ILE A 92 -5.87 -6.83 -7.12
N SER A 93 -6.85 -6.05 -7.55
CA SER A 93 -6.75 -5.19 -8.73
C SER A 93 -5.66 -4.12 -8.56
N THR A 94 -5.58 -3.47 -7.40
CA THR A 94 -4.52 -2.49 -7.11
C THR A 94 -3.14 -3.14 -7.20
N TRP A 95 -2.98 -4.31 -6.58
CA TRP A 95 -1.71 -5.03 -6.60
C TRP A 95 -1.28 -5.40 -8.03
N LEU A 96 -2.20 -5.99 -8.80
CA LEU A 96 -1.94 -6.38 -10.19
C LEU A 96 -1.64 -5.17 -11.07
N ALA A 97 -2.43 -4.10 -10.98
CA ALA A 97 -2.25 -2.90 -11.78
C ALA A 97 -0.88 -2.26 -11.52
N VAL A 98 -0.51 -2.05 -10.25
CA VAL A 98 0.79 -1.46 -9.90
C VAL A 98 1.92 -2.38 -10.35
N LYS A 99 1.80 -3.70 -10.14
CA LYS A 99 2.83 -4.66 -10.55
C LYS A 99 3.04 -4.68 -12.07
N LEU A 100 1.97 -4.65 -12.86
CA LEU A 100 2.05 -4.58 -14.32
C LEU A 100 2.70 -3.28 -14.79
N VAL A 101 2.36 -2.14 -14.17
CA VAL A 101 3.01 -0.86 -14.47
C VAL A 101 4.50 -0.92 -14.16
N PHE A 102 4.91 -1.51 -13.03
CA PHE A 102 6.31 -1.67 -12.67
C PHE A 102 7.07 -2.56 -13.68
N ILE A 103 6.53 -3.73 -14.00
CA ILE A 103 7.15 -4.65 -14.96
C ILE A 103 7.23 -4.01 -16.35
N GLY A 104 6.16 -3.35 -16.79
CA GLY A 104 6.12 -2.64 -18.07
C GLY A 104 7.12 -1.49 -18.13
N ALA A 105 7.24 -0.69 -17.08
CA ALA A 105 8.23 0.39 -17.00
C ALA A 105 9.67 -0.16 -17.05
N MET A 106 9.95 -1.27 -16.36
CA MET A 106 11.26 -1.93 -16.43
C MET A 106 11.54 -2.50 -17.82
N ALA A 107 10.55 -3.09 -18.49
CA ALA A 107 10.70 -3.60 -19.85
C ALA A 107 11.07 -2.47 -20.83
N VAL A 108 10.34 -1.36 -20.80
CA VAL A 108 10.61 -0.18 -21.64
C VAL A 108 11.97 0.46 -21.31
N ALA A 109 12.32 0.55 -20.02
CA ALA A 109 13.63 1.06 -19.59
C ALA A 109 14.80 0.12 -19.95
N GLY A 110 14.55 -1.18 -20.05
CA GLY A 110 15.52 -2.18 -20.50
C GLY A 110 15.75 -2.12 -22.01
N GLU A 111 14.68 -1.92 -22.78
CA GLU A 111 14.72 -1.82 -24.25
C GLU A 111 15.37 -0.52 -24.75
N SER A 112 15.50 0.48 -23.88
CA SER A 112 16.15 1.77 -24.20
C SER A 112 17.66 1.82 -23.89
N ARG A 113 18.27 0.69 -23.52
CA ARG A 113 19.74 0.56 -23.40
C ARG A 113 20.30 0.00 -24.72
N PRO A 114 21.18 0.73 -25.44
CA PRO A 114 21.82 0.24 -26.68
C PRO A 114 22.78 -0.92 -26.42
#